data_AF-L7E993-F1
#
_entry.id   AF-L7E993-F1
#
_cell.length_a   1.000
_cell.length_b   1.000
_cell.length_c   1.000
_cell.angle_alpha   90.00
_cell.angle_beta   90.00
_cell.angle_gamma   90.00
#
_symmetry.space_group_name_H-M   'P 1'
#
loop_
_entity.id
_entity.type
_entity.pdbx_description
1 polymer ?
#
loop_
_entity_poly.entity_id
_entity_poly.type
_entity_poly.pdbx_seq_one_letter_code
_entity_poly.pdbx_strand_id
1 'polypeptide(L)'
;MIAKETPVVEEPETSPVIAKATPVVTAEKITVADTSLEVQPAAKIVQTSQESAENTLRGKTVVILGTFSKISREKAKSLIINVGGTVTGSPNANTDYILLGKAPGEKLKKAQKLGIKTLSEAQFLQMVELL
;
A
#
# COMPACT_ATOMS: atom_id res chain seq x y z
N MET A 1 -40.73 12.93 -39.54
CA MET A 1 -41.59 11.98 -38.79
C MET A 1 -40.73 11.27 -37.76
N ILE A 2 -41.30 10.99 -36.58
CA ILE A 2 -40.85 10.11 -35.46
C ILE A 2 -39.34 9.77 -35.34
N ALA A 3 -38.58 10.21 -34.33
CA ALA A 3 -38.73 10.13 -32.87
C ALA A 3 -38.18 8.84 -32.25
N LYS A 4 -37.21 9.02 -31.33
CA LYS A 4 -36.78 8.10 -30.24
C LYS A 4 -36.08 6.80 -30.70
N GLU A 5 -35.34 6.07 -29.85
CA GLU A 5 -35.20 6.16 -28.39
C GLU A 5 -33.78 5.75 -27.91
N THR A 6 -33.38 6.25 -26.74
CA THR A 6 -32.19 5.82 -26.00
C THR A 6 -32.46 4.46 -25.32
N PRO A 7 -31.51 3.52 -25.28
CA PRO A 7 -31.53 2.46 -24.27
C PRO A 7 -30.69 2.87 -23.04
N VAL A 8 -31.35 3.02 -21.89
CA VAL A 8 -30.76 3.13 -20.55
C VAL A 8 -31.08 1.83 -19.78
N VAL A 9 -30.04 1.10 -19.33
CA VAL A 9 -30.03 -0.12 -18.49
C VAL A 9 -28.61 -0.22 -17.86
N GLU A 10 -28.32 -0.13 -16.55
CA GLU A 10 -29.17 0.00 -15.34
C GLU A 10 -29.97 -1.30 -15.03
N GLU A 11 -29.59 -2.19 -14.10
CA GLU A 11 -28.61 -2.18 -12.98
C GLU A 11 -27.99 -3.61 -12.74
N PRO A 12 -27.11 -3.86 -11.74
CA PRO A 12 -26.42 -5.15 -11.60
C PRO A 12 -27.21 -6.22 -10.82
N GLU A 13 -27.37 -7.42 -11.40
CA GLU A 13 -28.13 -8.50 -10.76
C GLU A 13 -27.26 -9.53 -10.01
N THR A 14 -27.47 -9.56 -8.69
CA THR A 14 -27.45 -10.74 -7.81
C THR A 14 -26.14 -11.50 -7.52
N SER A 15 -25.66 -11.34 -6.29
CA SER A 15 -25.07 -12.43 -5.50
C SER A 15 -26.15 -13.50 -5.21
N PRO A 16 -25.82 -14.79 -5.12
CA PRO A 16 -25.22 -15.38 -3.90
C PRO A 16 -24.09 -16.40 -4.27
N VAL A 17 -23.53 -17.32 -3.46
CA VAL A 17 -23.95 -18.06 -2.26
C VAL A 17 -22.72 -18.64 -1.50
N ILE A 18 -22.73 -18.56 -0.17
CA ILE A 18 -22.14 -19.47 0.87
C ILE A 18 -20.83 -20.30 0.65
N ALA A 19 -19.85 -19.93 1.50
CA ALA A 19 -19.32 -20.75 2.62
C ALA A 19 -18.09 -21.68 2.49
N LYS A 20 -17.50 -21.90 3.68
CA LYS A 20 -16.41 -22.83 4.08
C LYS A 20 -14.98 -22.32 3.80
N ALA A 21 -14.03 -22.36 4.73
CA ALA A 21 -14.08 -22.82 6.12
C ALA A 21 -13.14 -22.01 7.05
N THR A 22 -13.59 -21.79 8.28
CA THR A 22 -12.76 -21.34 9.39
C THR A 22 -12.10 -22.54 10.05
N PRO A 23 -10.76 -22.65 10.12
CA PRO A 23 -10.12 -23.47 11.13
C PRO A 23 -10.16 -22.72 12.46
N VAL A 24 -11.05 -23.16 13.34
CA VAL A 24 -10.98 -22.91 14.78
C VAL A 24 -9.61 -23.40 15.30
N VAL A 25 -8.91 -22.55 16.06
CA VAL A 25 -7.96 -23.02 17.07
C VAL A 25 -8.27 -22.28 18.37
N THR A 26 -9.15 -22.88 19.16
CA THR A 26 -9.37 -22.51 20.57
C THR A 26 -8.35 -23.28 21.41
N ALA A 27 -7.60 -22.57 22.25
CA ALA A 27 -6.75 -23.16 23.28
C ALA A 27 -6.79 -22.28 24.56
N GLU A 28 -7.90 -22.37 25.27
CA GLU A 28 -7.97 -22.14 26.72
C GLU A 28 -7.52 -23.48 27.40
N LYS A 29 -6.93 -23.57 28.60
CA LYS A 29 -6.81 -22.64 29.76
C LYS A 29 -5.82 -23.25 30.81
N ILE A 30 -5.44 -22.47 31.85
CA ILE A 30 -4.88 -22.82 33.21
C ILE A 30 -3.61 -23.72 33.32
N THR A 31 -2.50 -23.27 33.93
CA THR A 31 -2.21 -22.98 35.38
C THR A 31 -1.94 -24.22 36.24
N VAL A 32 -0.67 -24.50 36.61
CA VAL A 32 -0.08 -24.31 37.97
C VAL A 32 1.42 -24.70 38.01
N ALA A 33 2.16 -24.00 38.89
CA ALA A 33 3.26 -24.47 39.73
C ALA A 33 4.65 -24.87 39.17
N ASP A 34 5.62 -24.55 40.05
CA ASP A 34 6.96 -25.11 40.30
C ASP A 34 8.19 -24.69 39.46
N THR A 35 8.95 -23.79 40.07
CA THR A 35 10.35 -23.97 40.48
C THR A 35 11.24 -24.88 39.60
N SER A 36 12.17 -24.29 38.83
CA SER A 36 13.61 -24.38 39.12
C SER A 36 14.46 -23.66 38.07
N LEU A 37 15.58 -23.13 38.51
CA LEU A 37 16.56 -22.30 37.81
C LEU A 37 17.26 -23.05 36.65
N GLU A 38 17.11 -22.57 35.41
CA GLU A 38 18.19 -22.65 34.41
C GLU A 38 18.37 -21.30 33.70
N VAL A 39 19.63 -20.87 33.59
CA VAL A 39 20.02 -19.51 33.22
C VAL A 39 20.48 -19.46 31.77
N GLN A 40 19.71 -18.81 30.89
CA GLN A 40 20.22 -18.34 29.60
C GLN A 40 19.73 -16.90 29.32
N PRO A 41 20.61 -15.88 29.41
CA PRO A 41 20.23 -14.49 29.20
C PRO A 41 20.19 -14.15 27.71
N ALA A 42 19.00 -14.16 27.13
CA ALA A 42 18.74 -13.57 25.82
C ALA A 42 17.70 -12.45 25.97
N ALA A 43 18.10 -11.38 26.67
CA ALA A 43 17.35 -10.12 26.62
C ALA A 43 17.27 -9.69 25.15
N LYS A 44 16.07 -9.75 24.55
CA LYS A 44 15.85 -9.21 23.20
C LYS A 44 15.77 -7.69 23.29
N ILE A 45 16.95 -7.11 23.48
CA ILE A 45 17.20 -5.68 23.51
C ILE A 45 16.67 -5.03 22.24
N VAL A 46 15.95 -3.92 22.47
CA VAL A 46 15.95 -2.69 21.68
C VAL A 46 15.90 -2.87 20.16
N GLN A 47 14.75 -2.54 19.59
CA GLN A 47 14.74 -1.81 18.30
C GLN A 47 13.94 -0.51 18.40
N THR A 48 14.22 0.25 19.47
CA THR A 48 14.02 1.69 19.49
C THR A 48 15.15 2.32 18.67
N SER A 49 15.12 2.15 17.35
CA SER A 49 15.96 2.92 16.44
C SER A 49 15.41 4.34 16.38
N GLN A 50 15.86 5.15 17.32
CA GLN A 50 16.02 6.59 17.10
C GLN A 50 16.95 6.82 15.89
N GLU A 51 16.94 8.06 15.40
CA GLU A 51 17.96 8.74 14.57
C GLU A 51 17.46 9.16 13.19
N SER A 52 16.95 10.39 13.14
CA SER A 52 16.35 11.06 11.98
C SER A 52 15.11 10.37 11.40
N ALA A 53 14.12 11.16 11.03
CA ALA A 53 13.06 10.66 10.15
C ALA A 53 13.65 10.53 8.74
N GLU A 54 14.34 9.40 8.51
CA GLU A 54 14.99 9.08 7.24
C GLU A 54 13.92 8.91 6.17
N ASN A 55 13.62 10.02 5.50
CA ASN A 55 12.73 10.15 4.36
C ASN A 55 12.80 8.88 3.48
N THR A 56 11.83 7.98 3.62
CA THR A 56 11.92 6.61 3.07
C THR A 56 11.89 6.58 1.54
N LEU A 57 11.58 7.73 0.93
CA LEU A 57 11.57 7.98 -0.50
C LEU A 57 12.82 8.75 -1.00
N ARG A 58 13.77 9.10 -0.11
CA ARG A 58 15.00 9.81 -0.46
C ARG A 58 15.89 8.96 -1.36
N GLY A 59 16.31 9.53 -2.49
CA GLY A 59 17.06 8.82 -3.53
C GLY A 59 16.26 7.74 -4.26
N LYS A 60 14.96 7.59 -3.99
CA LYS A 60 14.10 6.57 -4.60
C LYS A 60 13.40 7.09 -5.84
N THR A 61 13.23 6.22 -6.84
CA THR A 61 12.48 6.55 -8.05
C THR A 61 11.02 6.11 -7.91
N VAL A 62 10.11 7.08 -7.97
CA VAL A 62 8.67 6.90 -7.84
C VAL A 62 7.96 7.19 -9.17
N VAL A 63 7.07 6.31 -9.61
CA VAL A 63 6.21 6.54 -10.77
C VAL A 63 4.77 6.80 -10.32
N ILE A 64 4.21 7.92 -10.77
CA ILE A 64 2.81 8.27 -10.50
C ILE A 64 1.90 7.65 -11.57
N LEU A 65 1.00 6.74 -11.18
CA LEU A 65 0.01 6.11 -12.05
C LEU A 65 -1.43 6.42 -11.61
N GLY A 66 -2.25 6.87 -12.57
CA GLY A 66 -3.65 7.22 -12.33
C GLY A 66 -3.85 8.65 -11.84
N THR A 67 -5.02 8.92 -11.27
CA THR A 67 -5.41 10.19 -10.66
C THR A 67 -5.61 10.05 -9.15
N PHE A 68 -5.32 11.12 -8.42
CA PHE A 68 -5.47 11.18 -6.96
C PHE A 68 -6.71 12.00 -6.60
N SER A 69 -7.25 11.75 -5.42
CA SER A 69 -8.47 12.42 -4.92
C SER A 69 -8.17 13.36 -3.76
N LYS A 70 -7.13 13.09 -2.96
CA LYS A 70 -6.72 13.97 -1.85
C LYS A 70 -5.73 15.06 -2.25
N ILE A 71 -4.88 14.79 -3.24
CA ILE A 71 -3.82 15.71 -3.68
C ILE A 71 -3.74 15.79 -5.20
N SER A 72 -3.37 16.94 -5.75
CA SER A 72 -3.07 17.04 -7.18
C SER A 72 -1.80 16.26 -7.54
N ARG A 73 -1.71 15.77 -8.79
CA ARG A 73 -0.50 15.09 -9.31
C ARG A 73 0.77 15.92 -9.15
N GLU A 74 0.65 17.23 -9.30
CA GLU A 74 1.76 18.19 -9.10
C GLU A 74 2.16 18.27 -7.63
N LYS A 75 1.19 18.34 -6.69
CA LYS A 75 1.46 18.31 -5.25
C LYS A 75 2.15 17.00 -4.84
N ALA A 76 1.70 15.86 -5.36
CA ALA A 76 2.36 14.57 -5.16
C ALA A 76 3.81 14.59 -5.67
N LYS A 77 4.06 15.15 -6.86
CA LYS A 77 5.40 15.32 -7.42
C LYS A 77 6.29 16.21 -6.54
N SER A 78 5.77 17.37 -6.09
CA SER A 78 6.49 18.28 -5.21
C SER A 78 6.83 17.65 -3.86
N LEU A 79 5.91 16.88 -3.27
CA LEU A 79 6.16 16.14 -2.02
C LEU A 79 7.26 15.10 -2.21
N ILE A 80 7.23 14.29 -3.28
CA ILE A 80 8.28 13.31 -3.58
C ILE A 80 9.65 13.98 -3.75
N ILE A 81 9.71 15.13 -4.44
CA ILE A 81 10.97 15.88 -4.63
C ILE A 81 11.45 16.51 -3.31
N ASN A 82 10.53 17.01 -2.48
CA ASN A 82 10.85 17.63 -1.20
C ASN A 82 11.50 16.64 -0.21
N VAL A 83 11.00 15.41 -0.16
CA VAL A 83 11.62 14.30 0.60
C VAL A 83 12.88 13.71 -0.07
N GLY A 84 13.36 14.32 -1.15
CA GLY A 84 14.59 13.96 -1.86
C GLY A 84 14.46 12.76 -2.83
N GLY A 85 13.23 12.40 -3.24
CA GLY A 85 12.96 11.37 -4.24
C GLY A 85 12.87 11.90 -5.67
N THR A 86 12.89 10.99 -6.65
CA THR A 86 12.79 11.31 -8.09
C THR A 86 11.45 10.82 -8.65
N VAL A 87 10.79 11.63 -9.47
CA VAL A 87 9.54 11.24 -10.14
C VAL A 87 9.75 10.97 -11.62
N THR A 88 9.29 9.81 -12.11
CA THR A 88 9.31 9.47 -13.55
C THR A 88 7.91 9.12 -14.07
N GLY A 89 7.73 9.22 -15.39
CA GLY A 89 6.40 9.08 -16.04
C GLY A 89 5.98 7.65 -16.41
N SER A 90 6.91 6.69 -16.37
CA SER A 90 6.71 5.32 -16.85
C SER A 90 7.49 4.32 -15.99
N PRO A 91 6.89 3.18 -15.59
CA PRO A 91 7.59 2.15 -14.82
C PRO A 91 8.70 1.51 -15.66
N ASN A 92 9.87 1.36 -15.04
CA ASN A 92 11.08 0.76 -15.59
C ASN A 92 11.85 -0.01 -14.50
N ALA A 93 12.87 -0.80 -14.86
CA ALA A 93 13.67 -1.57 -13.91
C ALA A 93 14.29 -0.73 -12.76
N ASN A 94 14.62 0.53 -13.01
CA ASN A 94 15.16 1.47 -12.00
C ASN A 94 14.08 2.14 -11.13
N THR A 95 12.82 1.72 -11.19
CA THR A 95 11.74 2.28 -10.37
C THR A 95 11.61 1.49 -9.07
N ASP A 96 11.83 2.13 -7.92
CA ASP A 96 11.63 1.50 -6.61
C ASP A 96 10.14 1.37 -6.26
N TYR A 97 9.35 2.41 -6.57
CA TYR A 97 7.96 2.54 -6.11
C TYR A 97 7.00 3.04 -7.19
N ILE A 98 5.77 2.54 -7.15
CA ILE A 98 4.63 3.01 -7.95
C ILE A 98 3.61 3.66 -7.03
N LEU A 99 3.39 4.97 -7.16
CA LEU A 99 2.28 5.63 -6.49
C LEU A 99 0.98 5.37 -7.27
N LEU A 100 0.09 4.56 -6.69
CA LEU A 100 -1.19 4.17 -7.25
C LEU A 100 -2.31 5.15 -6.86
N GLY A 101 -2.88 5.78 -7.89
CA GLY A 101 -4.17 6.47 -7.84
C GLY A 101 -5.28 5.68 -8.54
N LYS A 102 -6.45 6.30 -8.70
CA LYS A 102 -7.56 5.75 -9.48
C LYS A 102 -7.20 5.58 -10.95
N ALA A 103 -7.76 4.54 -11.58
CA ALA A 103 -7.62 4.22 -12.99
C ALA A 103 -6.16 4.25 -13.52
N PRO A 104 -5.22 3.47 -12.95
CA PRO A 104 -3.81 3.48 -13.37
C PRO A 104 -3.54 2.86 -14.76
N GLY A 105 -4.54 2.22 -15.37
CA GLY A 105 -4.52 1.72 -16.75
C GLY A 105 -3.45 0.65 -17.02
N GLU A 106 -3.03 0.52 -18.28
CA GLU A 106 -2.03 -0.49 -18.69
C GLU A 106 -0.66 -0.32 -18.02
N LYS A 107 -0.33 0.89 -17.54
CA LYS A 107 0.93 1.11 -16.81
C LYS A 107 1.00 0.27 -15.53
N LEU A 108 -0.14 -0.05 -14.89
CA LEU A 108 -0.21 -0.99 -13.78
C LEU A 108 0.22 -2.40 -14.20
N LYS A 109 -0.22 -2.88 -15.38
CA LYS A 109 0.17 -4.20 -15.90
C LYS A 109 1.69 -4.30 -16.10
N LYS A 110 2.32 -3.23 -16.61
CA LYS A 110 3.78 -3.16 -16.75
C LYS A 110 4.49 -3.16 -15.38
N ALA A 111 3.98 -2.40 -14.42
CA ALA A 111 4.54 -2.39 -13.05
C ALA A 111 4.47 -3.75 -12.36
N GLN A 112 3.32 -4.44 -12.44
CA GLN A 112 3.14 -5.79 -11.88
C GLN A 112 4.07 -6.81 -12.53
N LYS A 113 4.23 -6.77 -13.88
CA LYS A 113 5.18 -7.64 -14.60
C LYS A 113 6.64 -7.43 -14.18
N LEU A 114 6.99 -6.23 -13.73
CA LEU A 114 8.33 -5.89 -13.23
C LEU A 114 8.51 -6.15 -11.73
N GLY A 115 7.46 -6.57 -11.00
CA GLY A 115 7.51 -6.81 -9.56
C GLY A 115 7.76 -5.55 -8.71
N ILE A 116 7.53 -4.35 -9.26
CA ILE A 116 7.82 -3.08 -8.57
C ILE A 116 6.82 -2.88 -7.43
N LYS A 117 7.31 -2.43 -6.26
CA LYS A 117 6.47 -2.16 -5.08
C LYS A 117 5.46 -1.06 -5.36
N THR A 118 4.21 -1.28 -4.96
CA THR A 118 3.13 -0.30 -5.09
C THR A 118 2.87 0.39 -3.75
N LEU A 119 2.68 1.71 -3.80
CA LEU A 119 2.29 2.58 -2.70
C LEU A 119 0.90 3.14 -3.01
N SER A 120 -0.02 3.09 -2.05
CA SER A 120 -1.32 3.78 -2.17
C SER A 120 -1.18 5.27 -1.80
N GLU A 121 -2.06 6.12 -2.31
CA GLU A 121 -2.15 7.55 -1.94
C GLU A 121 -2.10 7.78 -0.40
N ALA A 122 -2.83 6.97 0.38
CA ALA A 122 -2.83 7.06 1.84
C ALA A 122 -1.47 6.71 2.47
N GLN A 123 -0.82 5.62 2.03
CA GLN A 123 0.52 5.23 2.50
C GLN A 123 1.55 6.30 2.16
N PHE A 124 1.47 6.87 0.97
CA PHE A 124 2.34 7.96 0.55
C PHE A 124 2.21 9.18 1.44
N LEU A 125 0.97 9.63 1.71
CA LEU A 125 0.73 10.77 2.61
C LEU A 125 1.30 10.50 4.01
N GLN A 126 1.08 9.32 4.59
CA GLN A 126 1.70 8.97 5.88
C GLN A 126 3.24 8.93 5.85
N MET A 127 3.87 8.80 4.67
CA MET A 127 5.32 8.80 4.50
C MET A 127 5.92 10.17 4.15
N VAL A 128 5.11 11.20 3.88
CA VAL A 128 5.57 12.56 3.51
C VAL A 128 4.93 13.70 4.31
N GLU A 129 3.85 13.43 5.03
CA GLU A 129 3.08 14.40 5.85
C GLU A 129 3.28 14.17 7.36
N LEU A 130 3.96 13.07 7.73
CA LEU A 130 4.28 12.67 9.11
C LEU A 130 5.76 12.95 9.42
N LEU A 131 6.27 14.04 8.82
CA LEU A 131 7.66 14.51 8.77
C LEU A 131 7.71 16.01 9.07
#